data_AF-A0A920FP62-F1
#
_entry.id   AF-A0A920FP62-F1
#
_cell.length_a   1.000
_cell.length_b   1.000
_cell.length_c   1.000
_cell.angle_alpha   90.00
_cell.angle_beta   90.00
_cell.angle_gamma   90.00
#
_symmetry.space_group_name_H-M   'P 1'
#
loop_
_entity.id
_entity.type
_entity.pdbx_description
1 polymer ?
#
loop_
_entity_poly.entity_id
_entity_poly.type
_entity_poly.pdbx_seq_one_letter_code
_entity_poly.pdbx_strand_id
1 'polypeptide(L)' 'MLFSKLIKNFGKINSAVLFICIILLLLEFAGHRHGEFKIEEFLFFPALFGYISCIVIFKLGVALRSIFMRDEDYYD' A
#
# COMPACT_ATOMS: atom_id res chain seq x y z
N MET A 1 24.39 -3.60 11.02
CA MET A 1 24.47 -5.03 10.62
C MET A 1 23.23 -5.49 9.83
N LEU A 2 22.01 -5.18 10.29
CA LEU A 2 20.76 -5.57 9.60
C LEU A 2 20.61 -4.95 8.19
N PHE A 3 20.89 -3.65 8.05
CA PHE A 3 20.71 -2.92 6.79
C PHE A 3 21.59 -3.45 5.65
N SER A 4 22.85 -3.78 5.96
CA SER A 4 23.79 -4.39 4.99
C SER A 4 23.31 -5.77 4.52
N LYS A 5 22.69 -6.56 5.41
CA LYS A 5 22.12 -7.87 5.09
C LYS A 5 20.89 -7.74 4.19
N LEU A 6 20.04 -6.73 4.44
CA LEU A 6 18.88 -6.42 3.60
C LEU A 6 19.29 -5.98 2.19
N ILE A 7 20.29 -5.10 2.06
CA ILE A 7 20.82 -4.67 0.75
C ILE A 7 21.32 -5.87 -0.06
N LYS A 8 21.99 -6.83 0.59
CA LYS A 8 22.53 -8.02 -0.07
C LYS A 8 21.44 -8.98 -0.55
N ASN A 9 20.31 -9.08 0.16
CA ASN A 9 19.21 -9.99 -0.19
C ASN A 9 18.17 -9.36 -1.13
N PHE A 10 17.73 -8.13 -0.86
CA PHE A 10 16.64 -7.45 -1.58
C PHE A 10 17.12 -6.49 -2.67
N GLY A 11 18.41 -6.17 -2.70
CA GLY A 11 18.98 -5.15 -3.57
C GLY A 11 18.92 -3.74 -2.96
N LYS A 12 19.76 -2.84 -3.50
CA LYS A 12 19.94 -1.47 -2.97
C LYS A 12 18.64 -0.65 -2.97
N ILE A 13 17.90 -0.68 -4.07
CA ILE A 13 16.69 0.15 -4.24
C ILE A 13 15.59 -0.28 -3.26
N ASN A 14 15.29 -1.57 -3.21
CA ASN A 14 14.27 -2.10 -2.30
C ASN A 14 14.62 -1.85 -0.83
N SER A 15 15.90 -1.98 -0.46
CA SER A 15 16.34 -1.65 0.89
C SER A 15 16.21 -0.17 1.22
N ALA A 16 16.42 0.73 0.24
CA ALA A 16 16.24 2.17 0.42
C ALA A 16 14.75 2.54 0.57
N VAL A 17 13.87 1.95 -0.24
CA VAL A 17 12.42 2.14 -0.10
C VAL A 17 11.93 1.65 1.26
N LEU A 18 12.36 0.46 1.70
CA LEU A 18 12.03 -0.05 3.02
C LEU A 18 12.49 0.88 4.15
N PHE A 19 13.67 1.47 4.02
CA PHE A 19 14.18 2.45 4.98
C PHE A 19 13.27 3.70 5.07
N ILE A 20 12.85 4.22 3.92
CA ILE A 20 11.93 5.36 3.84
C ILE A 20 10.59 5.01 4.48
N CYS A 21 10.04 3.82 4.23
CA CYS A 21 8.81 3.35 4.88
C CYS A 21 8.94 3.34 6.41
N ILE A 22 10.06 2.83 6.94
CA ILE A 22 10.30 2.82 8.39
C ILE A 22 10.38 4.24 8.95
N ILE A 23 11.06 5.15 8.26
CA ILE A 23 11.14 6.57 8.65
C ILE A 23 9.73 7.18 8.70
N LEU A 24 8.91 6.98 7.67
CA LEU A 24 7.56 7.51 7.62
C LEU A 24 6.68 6.99 8.76
N LEU A 25 6.80 5.70 9.12
CA LEU A 25 6.12 5.14 10.30
C LEU A 25 6.59 5.80 11.60
N LEU A 26 7.90 6.07 11.74
CA LEU A 26 8.43 6.77 12.92
C LEU A 26 7.96 8.21 13.01
N LEU A 27 7.82 8.91 11.87
CA LEU A 27 7.30 10.28 11.83
C LEU A 27 5.85 10.37 12.31
N GLU A 28 5.08 9.28 12.19
CA GLU A 28 3.69 9.25 12.66
C GLU A 28 3.57 9.44 14.17
N PHE A 29 4.60 9.08 14.95
CA PHE A 29 4.63 9.34 16.39
C PHE A 29 4.88 10.81 16.74
N ALA A 30 5.42 11.60 15.80
CA ALA A 30 5.76 13.01 16.05
C ALA A 30 4.56 13.96 15.84
N GLY A 31 3.53 13.54 15.09
CA GLY A 31 2.38 14.36 14.76
C GLY A 31 1.07 13.76 15.25
N HIS A 32 0.34 14.48 16.11
CA HIS A 32 -1.06 14.14 16.37
C HIS A 32 -1.91 14.54 15.16
N ARG A 33 -2.34 13.55 14.37
CA ARG A 33 -3.38 13.74 13.36
C ARG A 33 -4.73 13.86 14.05
N HIS A 34 -5.46 14.93 13.74
CA HIS A 34 -6.90 14.98 13.95
C HIS A 34 -7.58 14.38 12.73
N GLY A 35 -8.07 13.15 12.88
CA GLY A 35 -8.95 12.54 11.90
C GLY A 35 -10.35 13.13 11.97
N GLU A 36 -11.04 13.19 10.83
CA GLU A 36 -12.46 13.57 10.80
C GLU A 36 -13.34 12.46 11.39
N PHE A 37 -12.86 11.21 11.31
CA PHE A 37 -13.51 10.03 11.85
C PHE A 37 -12.63 9.36 12.91
N LYS A 38 -13.27 8.79 13.94
CA LYS A 38 -12.59 8.08 15.06
C LYS A 38 -11.63 6.97 14.60
N ILE A 39 -11.87 6.37 13.44
CA ILE A 39 -11.02 5.33 12.87
C ILE A 39 -9.68 5.86 12.35
N GLU A 40 -9.61 7.14 11.98
CA GLU A 40 -8.42 7.77 11.42
C GLU A 40 -7.40 8.18 12.49
N GLU A 41 -7.81 8.13 13.76
CA GLU A 41 -6.95 8.34 14.94
C GLU A 41 -6.12 7.09 15.27
N PHE A 42 -6.38 5.97 14.57
CA PHE A 42 -5.63 4.75 14.77
C PHE A 42 -4.17 4.90 14.31
N LEU A 43 -3.25 4.33 15.09
CA LEU A 43 -1.82 4.36 14.79
C LEU A 43 -1.53 3.59 13.50
N PHE A 44 -0.76 4.19 12.59
CA PHE A 44 -0.49 3.68 11.25
C PHE A 44 -1.70 3.62 10.32
N PHE A 45 -2.80 4.30 10.67
CA PHE A 45 -3.98 4.38 9.80
C PHE A 45 -3.64 4.78 8.36
N PRO A 46 -2.83 5.82 8.09
CA PRO A 46 -2.56 6.27 6.73
C PRO A 46 -1.78 5.22 5.93
N ALA A 47 -0.80 4.58 6.57
CA ALA A 47 0.00 3.54 5.95
C ALA A 47 -0.84 2.30 5.62
N LEU A 48 -1.66 1.83 6.57
CA LEU A 48 -2.55 0.69 6.37
C LEU A 48 -3.65 0.99 5.36
N PHE A 49 -4.30 2.13 5.48
CA PHE A 49 -5.38 2.55 4.58
C PHE A 49 -4.86 2.68 3.15
N GLY A 50 -3.72 3.34 2.93
CA GLY A 50 -3.12 3.46 1.61
C GLY A 50 -2.76 2.12 0.99
N TYR A 51 -2.11 1.24 1.77
CA TYR A 51 -1.74 -0.10 1.32
C TYR A 51 -2.94 -0.96 0.95
N ILE A 52 -3.94 -1.04 1.83
CA ILE A 52 -5.15 -1.83 1.63
C ILE A 52 -5.95 -1.25 0.45
N SER A 53 -6.10 0.08 0.36
CA SER A 53 -6.81 0.74 -0.73
C SER A 53 -6.21 0.40 -2.10
N CYS A 54 -4.88 0.39 -2.23
CA CYS A 54 -4.22 -0.04 -3.46
C CYS A 54 -4.57 -1.49 -3.86
N ILE A 55 -4.56 -2.42 -2.90
CA ILE A 55 -4.94 -3.82 -3.15
C ILE A 55 -6.41 -3.91 -3.57
N VAL A 56 -7.29 -3.21 -2.86
CA VAL A 56 -8.74 -3.20 -3.13
C VAL A 56 -9.00 -2.65 -4.53
N ILE A 57 -8.41 -1.53 -4.90
CA ILE A 57 -8.58 -0.92 -6.23
C ILE A 57 -8.11 -1.89 -7.33
N PHE A 58 -6.95 -2.53 -7.15
CA PHE A 58 -6.44 -3.49 -8.12
C PHE A 58 -7.39 -4.69 -8.27
N LYS A 59 -7.86 -5.26 -7.15
CA LYS A 59 -8.80 -6.38 -7.16
C LYS A 59 -10.14 -5.99 -7.76
N LEU A 60 -10.64 -4.80 -7.46
CA LEU A 60 -11.86 -4.27 -8.02
C LEU A 60 -11.73 -4.10 -9.54
N GLY A 61 -10.59 -3.60 -10.04
CA GLY A 61 -10.32 -3.52 -11.48
C GLY A 61 -10.34 -4.88 -12.17
N VAL A 62 -9.75 -5.90 -11.55
CA VAL A 62 -9.79 -7.28 -12.06
C VAL A 62 -11.22 -7.85 -12.03
N ALA A 63 -11.98 -7.60 -10.95
CA ALA A 63 -13.36 -8.05 -10.83
C ALA A 63 -14.27 -7.37 -11.86
N LEU A 64 -14.13 -6.05 -12.03
CA LEU A 64 -14.84 -5.29 -13.06
C LEU A 64 -14.51 -5.80 -14.45
N ARG A 65 -13.23 -6.10 -14.74
CA ARG A 65 -12.85 -6.75 -15.99
C ARG A 65 -13.59 -8.06 -16.18
N SER A 66 -13.68 -8.91 -15.16
CA SER A 66 -14.41 -10.18 -15.26
C SER A 66 -15.91 -10.02 -15.48
N ILE A 67 -16.52 -8.95 -14.96
CA ILE A 67 -17.98 -8.70 -15.08
C ILE A 67 -18.32 -8.06 -16.43
N PHE A 68 -17.48 -7.13 -16.90
CA PHE A 68 -17.71 -6.35 -18.12
C PHE A 68 -17.05 -6.93 -19.37
N MET A 69 -16.17 -7.92 -19.22
CA MET A 69 -15.61 -8.62 -20.37
C MET A 69 -16.75 -9.35 -21.08
N ARG A 70 -16.98 -8.91 -22.30
CA ARG A 70 -18.06 -9.38 -23.16
C ARG A 70 -17.64 -10.70 -23.82
N ASP A 71 -18.64 -11.53 -24.11
CA ASP A 71 -18.41 -12.77 -24.86
C ASP A 71 -17.74 -12.48 -26.20
N GLU A 72 -16.83 -13.37 -26.59
CA GLU A 72 -16.00 -13.26 -27.79
C GLU A 72 -16.87 -13.14 -29.06
N ASP A 73 -18.05 -13.79 -29.04
CA ASP A 73 -18.95 -13.95 -30.18
C ASP A 73 -20.03 -12.85 -30.27
N TYR A 74 -19.94 -11.77 -29.48
CA TYR A 74 -21.05 -10.80 -29.35
C TYR A 74 -21.39 -10.01 -30.63
N TYR A 75 -20.49 -9.96 -31.61
CA TYR A 75 -20.74 -9.29 -32.90
C TYR A 75 -20.77 -10.25 -34.09
N ASP A 76 -20.61 -11.54 -33.83
CA ASP A 76 -20.93 -12.60 -34.80
C ASP A 76 -22.43 -12.93 -34.73
#